data_AF-A0A7J7HLT5-F1
#
_entry.id   AF-A0A7J7HLT5-F1
#
_cell.length_a   1.000
_cell.length_b   1.000
_cell.length_c   1.000
_cell.angle_alpha   90.00
_cell.angle_beta   90.00
_cell.angle_gamma   90.00
#
_symmetry.space_group_name_H-M   'P 1'
#
loop_
_entity.id
_entity.type
_entity.pdbx_description
1 polymer ?
#
loop_
_entity_poly.entity_id
_entity_poly.type
_entity_poly.pdbx_seq_one_letter_code
_entity_poly.pdbx_strand_id
1 'polypeptide(L)'
;MSKTLLSRIKPRHNPKPSSSPSFSFKPLIKRLVNELCDILKTHHHNQWQDTLETRLSEEEIVPSDIAHLVLDRIRDPELGLKFFDWVTQRPYGCSLDGFAYSSLLKLLASSRVFSEIETVLESMKVEDKLPTREALDAVIRAYSDSGLVDKALEIYTTVLSTSNSVPSVLACNSLLNALVKEGRIEIASGVYDEMFDSIY
;
A
#
# COMPACT_ATOMS: atom_id res chain seq x y z
N MET A 1 28.99 50.02 -14.52
CA MET A 1 27.88 50.87 -14.05
C MET A 1 26.89 51.04 -15.19
N SER A 2 25.66 50.55 -15.04
CA SER A 2 24.45 51.08 -15.70
C SER A 2 23.23 50.39 -15.09
N LYS A 3 22.60 51.12 -14.18
CA LYS A 3 21.35 50.81 -13.48
C LYS A 3 20.20 51.21 -14.38
N THR A 4 19.54 50.30 -15.11
CA THR A 4 18.32 50.72 -15.86
C THR A 4 17.34 49.62 -16.32
N LEU A 5 17.26 48.45 -15.67
CA LEU A 5 16.21 47.46 -16.02
C LEU A 5 15.44 46.85 -14.83
N LEU A 6 15.59 47.37 -13.61
CA LEU A 6 14.90 46.85 -12.41
C LEU A 6 13.56 47.54 -12.06
N SER A 7 13.00 48.42 -12.91
CA SER A 7 11.79 49.18 -12.56
C SER A 7 10.45 48.55 -12.96
N ARG A 8 10.39 47.26 -13.34
CA ARG A 8 9.15 46.59 -13.77
C ARG A 8 8.59 45.50 -12.86
N ILE A 9 9.14 45.31 -11.66
CA ILE A 9 8.62 44.32 -10.72
C ILE A 9 7.67 45.03 -9.73
N LYS A 10 6.36 44.97 -10.01
CA LYS A 10 5.33 45.27 -9.00
C LYS A 10 5.48 44.29 -7.82
N PRO A 11 5.37 44.72 -6.56
CA PRO A 11 5.34 43.79 -5.44
C PRO A 11 4.10 42.90 -5.55
N ARG A 12 4.31 41.58 -5.63
CA ARG A 12 3.24 40.60 -5.51
C ARG A 12 2.66 40.72 -4.11
N HIS A 13 1.42 41.17 -4.03
CA HIS A 13 0.59 41.11 -2.84
C HIS A 13 0.46 39.64 -2.44
N ASN A 14 1.05 39.23 -1.32
CA ASN A 14 0.93 37.88 -0.81
C ASN A 14 -0.47 37.73 -0.19
N PRO A 15 -1.37 36.88 -0.70
CA PRO A 15 -2.58 36.57 0.04
C PRO A 15 -2.17 35.74 1.26
N LYS A 16 -2.68 36.13 2.44
CA LYS A 16 -2.52 35.35 3.68
C LYS A 16 -2.97 33.90 3.44
N PRO A 17 -2.31 32.89 4.04
CA PRO A 17 -2.83 31.53 3.99
C PRO A 17 -4.21 31.54 4.64
N SER A 18 -5.24 31.33 3.81
CA SER A 18 -6.59 31.05 4.29
C SER A 18 -6.53 29.78 5.12
N SER A 19 -6.88 29.92 6.40
CA SER A 19 -7.11 28.83 7.33
C SER A 19 -7.86 27.69 6.66
N SER A 20 -7.20 26.55 6.51
CA SER A 20 -7.82 25.31 6.05
C SER A 20 -9.02 24.98 6.97
N PRO A 21 -10.16 24.52 6.42
CA PRO A 21 -11.25 24.02 7.25
C PRO A 21 -10.83 22.65 7.80
N SER A 22 -10.05 22.68 8.87
CA SER A 22 -9.80 21.51 9.70
C SER A 22 -11.08 21.20 10.49
N PHE A 23 -11.43 19.91 10.58
CA PHE A 23 -12.36 19.27 11.52
C PHE A 23 -13.62 18.54 11.00
N SER A 24 -14.02 18.54 9.71
CA SER A 24 -15.22 17.79 9.26
C SER A 24 -15.03 16.65 8.24
N PHE A 25 -13.84 16.46 7.66
CA PHE A 25 -13.64 15.47 6.57
C PHE A 25 -13.55 14.00 7.02
N LYS A 26 -13.05 13.72 8.24
CA LYS A 26 -12.82 12.33 8.68
C LYS A 26 -14.09 11.47 8.84
N PRO A 27 -15.20 11.98 9.43
CA PRO A 27 -16.44 11.20 9.54
C PRO A 27 -17.09 10.91 8.18
N LEU A 28 -17.02 11.87 7.24
CA LEU A 28 -17.59 11.73 5.91
C LEU A 28 -16.89 10.64 5.11
N ILE A 29 -15.55 10.68 5.04
CA ILE A 29 -14.74 9.66 4.37
C ILE A 29 -14.97 8.29 5.01
N LYS A 30 -15.04 8.22 6.35
CA LYS A 30 -15.32 6.96 7.05
C LYS A 30 -16.68 6.39 6.66
N ARG A 31 -17.72 7.21 6.58
CA ARG A 31 -19.06 6.79 6.18
C ARG A 31 -19.07 6.31 4.73
N LEU A 32 -18.50 7.11 3.83
CA LEU A 32 -18.40 6.79 2.41
C LEU A 32 -17.68 5.44 2.21
N VAL A 33 -16.50 5.25 2.79
CA VAL A 33 -15.75 4.00 2.66
C VAL A 33 -16.57 2.78 3.13
N ASN A 34 -17.39 2.90 4.19
CA ASN A 34 -18.27 1.79 4.58
C ASN A 34 -19.33 1.51 3.52
N GLU A 35 -19.98 2.54 3.02
CA GLU A 35 -21.01 2.44 1.99
C GLU A 35 -20.44 1.80 0.71
N LEU A 36 -19.24 2.23 0.29
CA LEU A 36 -18.54 1.64 -0.85
C LEU A 36 -18.22 0.15 -0.60
N CYS A 37 -17.75 -0.21 0.58
CA CYS A 37 -17.53 -1.61 0.94
C CYS A 37 -18.83 -2.44 0.92
N ASP A 38 -19.95 -1.84 1.30
CA ASP A 38 -21.25 -2.51 1.27
C ASP A 38 -21.73 -2.69 -0.17
N ILE A 39 -21.62 -1.66 -1.02
CA ILE A 39 -21.91 -1.73 -2.47
C ILE A 39 -21.09 -2.83 -3.13
N LEU A 40 -19.79 -2.89 -2.85
CA LEU A 40 -18.92 -3.92 -3.42
C LEU A 40 -19.40 -5.33 -3.02
N LYS A 41 -19.83 -5.54 -1.77
CA LYS A 41 -20.29 -6.86 -1.29
C LYS A 41 -21.65 -7.28 -1.84
N THR A 42 -22.58 -6.34 -2.02
CA THR A 42 -23.97 -6.67 -2.37
C THR A 42 -24.19 -6.88 -3.86
N HIS A 43 -23.34 -6.30 -4.72
CA HIS A 43 -23.53 -6.32 -6.16
C HIS A 43 -22.57 -7.31 -6.83
N HIS A 44 -23.03 -8.55 -7.00
CA HIS A 44 -22.18 -9.66 -7.47
C HIS A 44 -21.78 -9.61 -8.96
N HIS A 45 -22.42 -8.80 -9.83
CA HIS A 45 -22.17 -8.79 -11.29
C HIS A 45 -22.17 -7.37 -11.88
N ASN A 46 -20.99 -6.76 -12.04
CA ASN A 46 -20.69 -5.54 -12.82
C ASN A 46 -21.53 -4.26 -12.60
N GLN A 47 -22.48 -4.25 -11.66
CA GLN A 47 -23.32 -3.09 -11.35
C GLN A 47 -22.69 -2.18 -10.29
N TRP A 48 -21.75 -2.70 -9.50
CA TRP A 48 -21.12 -1.89 -8.45
C TRP A 48 -20.27 -0.78 -9.05
N GLN A 49 -19.64 -0.97 -10.21
CA GLN A 49 -18.75 0.01 -10.85
C GLN A 49 -19.48 1.34 -11.13
N ASP A 50 -20.63 1.28 -11.80
CA ASP A 50 -21.42 2.47 -12.14
C ASP A 50 -22.02 3.13 -10.89
N THR A 51 -22.43 2.31 -9.92
CA THR A 51 -22.98 2.79 -8.64
C THR A 51 -21.90 3.51 -7.83
N LEU A 52 -20.70 2.92 -7.73
CA LEU A 52 -19.54 3.53 -7.09
C LEU A 52 -19.16 4.82 -7.79
N GLU A 53 -19.13 4.83 -9.12
CA GLU A 53 -18.77 6.03 -9.88
C GLU A 53 -19.74 7.18 -9.63
N THR A 54 -21.03 6.89 -9.63
CA THR A 54 -22.07 7.88 -9.35
C THR A 54 -21.88 8.47 -7.95
N ARG A 55 -21.70 7.61 -6.94
CA ARG A 55 -21.53 8.05 -5.53
C ARG A 55 -20.23 8.82 -5.30
N LEU A 56 -19.14 8.43 -5.96
CA LEU A 56 -17.86 9.16 -5.87
C LEU A 56 -17.90 10.51 -6.57
N SER A 57 -18.60 10.58 -7.70
CA SER A 57 -18.80 11.84 -8.44
C SER A 57 -19.66 12.83 -7.67
N GLU A 58 -20.70 12.37 -6.97
CA GLU A 58 -21.57 13.21 -6.12
C GLU A 58 -20.81 13.88 -4.97
N GLU A 59 -19.78 13.22 -4.45
CA GLU A 59 -18.94 13.74 -3.35
C GLU A 59 -17.63 14.37 -3.86
N GLU A 60 -17.44 14.48 -5.19
CA GLU A 60 -16.24 15.01 -5.84
C GLU A 60 -14.92 14.31 -5.41
N ILE A 61 -14.98 12.99 -5.15
CA ILE A 61 -13.82 12.21 -4.67
C ILE A 61 -13.23 11.37 -5.80
N VAL A 62 -11.91 11.46 -5.96
CA VAL A 62 -11.18 10.61 -6.91
C VAL A 62 -11.01 9.19 -6.31
N PRO A 63 -11.37 8.11 -7.03
CA PRO A 63 -11.25 6.75 -6.51
C PRO A 63 -9.84 6.38 -6.01
N SER A 64 -8.79 6.90 -6.66
CA SER A 64 -7.39 6.67 -6.28
C SER A 64 -7.08 7.16 -4.86
N ASP A 65 -7.66 8.29 -4.44
CA ASP A 65 -7.34 8.95 -3.17
C ASP A 65 -7.85 8.16 -1.96
N ILE A 66 -8.89 7.35 -2.16
CA ILE A 66 -9.51 6.52 -1.11
C ILE A 66 -9.26 5.02 -1.31
N ALA A 67 -8.54 4.63 -2.37
CA ALA A 67 -8.37 3.23 -2.73
C ALA A 67 -7.77 2.40 -1.59
N HIS A 68 -6.72 2.92 -0.93
CA HIS A 68 -6.10 2.28 0.22
C HIS A 68 -7.08 2.07 1.40
N LEU A 69 -7.97 3.05 1.65
CA LEU A 69 -8.98 2.97 2.72
C LEU A 69 -10.05 1.91 2.45
N VAL A 70 -10.44 1.76 1.19
CA VAL A 70 -11.41 0.75 0.76
C VAL A 70 -10.77 -0.64 0.83
N LEU A 71 -9.56 -0.79 0.28
CA LEU A 71 -8.80 -2.05 0.31
C LEU A 71 -8.52 -2.54 1.73
N ASP A 72 -8.18 -1.64 2.66
CA ASP A 72 -7.94 -1.99 4.08
C ASP A 72 -9.20 -2.55 4.81
N ARG A 73 -10.40 -2.39 4.23
CA ARG A 73 -11.65 -2.91 4.80
C ARG A 73 -12.19 -4.14 4.08
N ILE A 74 -11.75 -4.38 2.86
CA ILE A 74 -12.12 -5.57 2.11
C ILE A 74 -11.43 -6.77 2.76
N ARG A 75 -12.16 -7.88 2.87
CA ARG A 75 -11.62 -9.16 3.34
C ARG A 75 -11.56 -10.23 2.26
N ASP A 76 -12.32 -10.02 1.18
CA ASP A 76 -12.37 -10.92 0.05
C ASP A 76 -11.27 -10.50 -0.96
N PRO A 77 -10.26 -11.33 -1.21
CA PRO A 77 -9.17 -10.99 -2.11
C PRO A 77 -9.65 -10.82 -3.56
N GLU A 78 -10.64 -11.58 -4.02
CA GLU A 78 -11.18 -11.47 -5.39
C GLU A 78 -11.86 -10.11 -5.58
N LEU A 79 -12.64 -9.69 -4.59
CA LEU A 79 -13.25 -8.37 -4.56
C LEU A 79 -12.20 -7.25 -4.50
N GLY A 80 -11.15 -7.43 -3.71
CA GLY A 80 -10.04 -6.48 -3.59
C GLY A 80 -9.32 -6.29 -4.92
N LEU A 81 -9.03 -7.38 -5.64
CA LEU A 81 -8.43 -7.35 -6.97
C LEU A 81 -9.35 -6.68 -7.99
N LYS A 82 -10.64 -7.05 -8.03
CA LYS A 82 -11.61 -6.40 -8.92
C LYS A 82 -11.73 -4.90 -8.69
N PHE A 83 -11.73 -4.47 -7.42
CA PHE A 83 -11.73 -3.05 -7.07
C PHE A 83 -10.43 -2.37 -7.51
N PHE A 84 -9.28 -2.99 -7.25
CA PHE A 84 -7.99 -2.47 -7.66
C PHE A 84 -7.89 -2.31 -9.19
N ASP A 85 -8.25 -3.34 -9.95
CA ASP A 85 -8.29 -3.33 -11.41
C ASP A 85 -9.22 -2.25 -11.96
N TRP A 86 -10.39 -2.08 -11.34
CA TRP A 86 -11.32 -1.03 -11.75
C TRP A 86 -10.75 0.38 -11.51
N VAL A 87 -9.98 0.60 -10.44
CA VAL A 87 -9.34 1.91 -10.21
C VAL A 87 -8.20 2.14 -11.21
N THR A 88 -7.40 1.11 -11.53
CA THR A 88 -6.23 1.23 -12.43
C THR A 88 -6.60 1.36 -13.90
N GLN A 89 -7.71 0.76 -14.34
CA GLN A 89 -8.16 0.78 -15.74
C GLN A 89 -8.83 2.10 -16.18
N ARG A 90 -8.89 3.10 -15.28
CA ARG A 90 -9.58 4.36 -15.58
C ARG A 90 -8.83 5.22 -16.60
N PRO A 91 -9.49 5.67 -17.67
CA PRO A 91 -8.92 6.71 -18.52
C PRO A 91 -8.76 7.97 -17.66
N TYR A 92 -7.55 8.55 -17.66
CA TYR A 92 -7.19 9.72 -16.85
C TYR A 92 -7.15 9.48 -15.32
N GLY A 93 -7.19 8.23 -14.85
CA GLY A 93 -6.96 7.91 -13.45
C GLY A 93 -5.53 8.29 -13.03
N CYS A 94 -5.38 8.84 -11.83
CA CYS A 94 -4.06 9.00 -11.22
C CYS A 94 -3.48 7.61 -10.90
N SER A 95 -2.18 7.41 -11.18
CA SER A 95 -1.46 6.20 -10.75
C SER A 95 -1.65 6.00 -9.26
N LEU A 96 -1.98 4.77 -8.85
CA LEU A 96 -2.17 4.43 -7.46
C LEU A 96 -0.91 4.75 -6.64
N ASP A 97 -1.12 5.18 -5.40
CA ASP A 97 -0.03 5.43 -4.49
C ASP A 97 0.50 4.13 -3.87
N GLY A 98 1.68 4.20 -3.26
CA GLY A 98 2.26 3.04 -2.57
C GLY A 98 1.38 2.51 -1.44
N PHE A 99 0.46 3.32 -0.89
CA PHE A 99 -0.47 2.92 0.16
C PHE A 99 -1.58 1.99 -0.36
N ALA A 100 -2.15 2.26 -1.54
CA ALA A 100 -3.16 1.39 -2.14
C ALA A 100 -2.58 0.02 -2.48
N TYR A 101 -1.40 0.00 -3.11
CA TYR A 101 -0.61 -1.20 -3.35
C TYR A 101 -0.32 -1.98 -2.05
N SER A 102 0.14 -1.28 -1.01
CA SER A 102 0.40 -1.88 0.29
C SER A 102 -0.84 -2.50 0.94
N SER A 103 -1.99 -1.85 0.77
CA SER A 103 -3.26 -2.34 1.32
C SER A 103 -3.69 -3.62 0.61
N LEU A 104 -3.53 -3.68 -0.72
CA LEU A 104 -3.75 -4.90 -1.50
C LEU A 104 -2.77 -6.01 -1.10
N LEU A 105 -1.48 -5.73 -0.95
CA LEU A 105 -0.48 -6.73 -0.51
C LEU A 105 -0.85 -7.33 0.85
N LYS A 106 -1.26 -6.50 1.82
CA LYS A 106 -1.73 -6.99 3.14
C LYS A 106 -2.94 -7.91 2.99
N LEU A 107 -3.92 -7.53 2.16
CA LEU A 107 -5.11 -8.34 1.89
C LEU A 107 -4.74 -9.70 1.29
N LEU A 108 -3.92 -9.70 0.24
CA LEU A 108 -3.48 -10.92 -0.46
C LEU A 108 -2.63 -11.81 0.45
N ALA A 109 -1.72 -11.23 1.24
CA ALA A 109 -0.90 -11.94 2.22
C ALA A 109 -1.76 -12.62 3.30
N SER A 110 -2.76 -11.91 3.83
CA SER A 110 -3.69 -12.48 4.81
C SER A 110 -4.54 -13.62 4.24
N SER A 111 -4.81 -13.58 2.93
CA SER A 111 -5.59 -14.58 2.20
C SER A 111 -4.73 -15.66 1.54
N ARG A 112 -3.40 -15.58 1.64
CA ARG A 112 -2.42 -16.50 1.03
C ARG A 112 -2.56 -16.65 -0.49
N VAL A 113 -2.96 -15.59 -1.17
CA VAL A 113 -3.07 -15.57 -2.64
C VAL A 113 -1.71 -15.19 -3.24
N PHE A 114 -0.77 -16.14 -3.20
CA PHE A 114 0.64 -15.86 -3.49
C PHE A 114 0.95 -15.46 -4.93
N SER A 115 0.22 -16.00 -5.91
CA SER A 115 0.41 -15.63 -7.33
C SER A 115 0.19 -14.13 -7.53
N GLU A 116 -0.87 -13.60 -6.94
CA GLU A 116 -1.24 -12.19 -7.08
C GLU A 116 -0.29 -11.27 -6.30
N ILE A 117 0.29 -11.74 -5.17
CA ILE A 117 1.34 -10.99 -4.46
C ILE A 117 2.53 -10.73 -5.38
N GLU A 118 2.98 -11.75 -6.12
CA GLU A 118 4.09 -11.62 -7.05
C GLU A 118 3.76 -10.66 -8.19
N THR A 119 2.57 -10.77 -8.77
CA THR A 119 2.09 -9.85 -9.81
C THR A 119 2.08 -8.41 -9.32
N VAL A 120 1.53 -8.15 -8.14
CA VAL A 120 1.44 -6.81 -7.55
C VAL A 120 2.84 -6.25 -7.25
N LEU A 121 3.75 -7.04 -6.68
CA LEU A 121 5.13 -6.61 -6.42
C LEU A 121 5.87 -6.25 -7.71
N GLU A 122 5.64 -6.98 -8.81
CA GLU A 122 6.25 -6.68 -10.10
C GLU A 122 5.66 -5.40 -10.71
N SER A 123 4.34 -5.21 -10.65
CA SER A 123 3.69 -3.95 -11.06
C SER A 123 4.24 -2.74 -10.31
N MET A 124 4.48 -2.88 -8.99
CA MET A 124 5.08 -1.82 -8.19
C MET A 124 6.49 -1.45 -8.64
N LYS A 125 7.33 -2.42 -9.01
CA LYS A 125 8.68 -2.15 -9.54
C LYS A 125 8.62 -1.40 -10.87
N VAL A 126 7.70 -1.79 -11.76
CA VAL A 126 7.52 -1.14 -13.06
C VAL A 126 7.05 0.30 -12.91
N GLU A 127 6.18 0.57 -11.92
CA GLU A 127 5.67 1.91 -11.62
C GLU A 127 6.55 2.75 -10.67
N ASP A 128 7.73 2.24 -10.28
CA ASP A 128 8.63 2.85 -9.29
C ASP A 128 7.91 3.23 -7.97
N LYS A 129 7.05 2.32 -7.49
CA LYS A 129 6.31 2.45 -6.23
C LYS A 129 6.95 1.56 -5.18
N LEU A 130 7.12 2.12 -3.98
CA LEU A 130 7.60 1.36 -2.83
C LEU A 130 6.43 0.97 -1.92
N PRO A 131 6.30 -0.32 -1.54
CA PRO A 131 5.34 -0.73 -0.53
C PRO A 131 5.78 -0.24 0.85
N THR A 132 4.80 -0.12 1.74
CA THR A 132 5.01 0.17 3.16
C THR A 132 5.72 -1.01 3.83
N ARG A 133 6.46 -0.71 4.89
CA ARG A 133 7.14 -1.73 5.70
C ARG A 133 6.16 -2.75 6.26
N GLU A 134 4.99 -2.31 6.71
CA GLU A 134 3.95 -3.17 7.26
C GLU A 134 3.41 -4.16 6.22
N ALA A 135 3.33 -3.77 4.95
CA ALA A 135 2.93 -4.66 3.87
C ALA A 135 4.01 -5.72 3.59
N LEU A 136 5.28 -5.33 3.54
CA LEU A 136 6.39 -6.27 3.37
C LEU A 136 6.50 -7.25 4.55
N ASP A 137 6.32 -6.78 5.78
CA ASP A 137 6.26 -7.63 6.97
C ASP A 137 5.12 -8.65 6.89
N ALA A 138 3.94 -8.23 6.41
CA ALA A 138 2.80 -9.14 6.21
C ALA A 138 3.11 -10.21 5.17
N VAL A 139 3.77 -9.84 4.07
CA VAL A 139 4.18 -10.76 3.00
C VAL A 139 5.25 -11.76 3.50
N ILE A 140 6.29 -11.30 4.21
CA ILE A 140 7.32 -12.17 4.81
C ILE A 140 6.68 -13.21 5.72
N ARG A 141 5.76 -12.77 6.60
CA ARG A 141 5.04 -13.67 7.50
C ARG A 141 4.19 -14.68 6.74
N ALA A 142 3.43 -14.24 5.74
CA ALA A 142 2.56 -15.10 4.96
C ALA A 142 3.35 -16.20 4.23
N TYR A 143 4.49 -15.87 3.61
CA TYR A 143 5.37 -16.85 2.98
C TYR A 143 6.00 -17.80 4.02
N SER A 144 6.57 -17.25 5.10
CA SER A 144 7.23 -18.04 6.15
C SER A 144 6.27 -19.02 6.81
N ASP A 145 5.09 -18.56 7.20
CA ASP A 145 4.06 -19.38 7.86
C ASP A 145 3.47 -20.44 6.90
N SER A 146 3.69 -20.32 5.59
CA SER A 146 3.30 -21.31 4.57
C SER A 146 4.42 -22.28 4.19
N GLY A 147 5.61 -22.15 4.78
CA GLY A 147 6.79 -22.93 4.38
C GLY A 147 7.37 -22.52 3.02
N LEU A 148 7.02 -21.34 2.50
CA LEU A 148 7.60 -20.78 1.28
C LEU A 148 8.85 -19.97 1.63
N VAL A 149 9.84 -20.64 2.24
CA VAL A 149 10.97 -19.99 2.92
C VAL A 149 11.86 -19.20 1.97
N ASP A 150 12.12 -19.71 0.77
CA ASP A 150 12.93 -18.99 -0.23
C ASP A 150 12.29 -17.67 -0.66
N LYS A 151 10.95 -17.65 -0.81
CA LYS A 151 10.20 -16.43 -1.12
C LYS A 151 10.20 -15.46 0.06
N ALA A 152 10.09 -15.96 1.29
CA ALA A 152 10.21 -15.11 2.47
C ALA A 152 11.60 -14.45 2.56
N LEU A 153 12.68 -15.20 2.26
CA LEU A 153 14.06 -14.68 2.23
C LEU A 153 14.28 -13.64 1.11
N GLU A 154 13.66 -13.82 -0.06
CA GLU A 154 13.71 -12.85 -1.17
C GLU A 154 13.16 -11.49 -0.72
N ILE A 155 11.98 -11.49 -0.08
CA ILE A 155 11.35 -10.26 0.41
C ILE A 155 12.15 -9.67 1.58
N TYR A 156 12.62 -10.51 2.50
CA TYR A 156 13.49 -10.09 3.62
C TYR A 156 14.74 -9.34 3.13
N THR A 157 15.45 -9.91 2.15
CA THR A 157 16.65 -9.31 1.55
C THR A 157 16.32 -8.00 0.83
N THR A 158 15.15 -7.94 0.16
CA THR A 158 14.65 -6.72 -0.47
C THR A 158 14.43 -5.61 0.58
N VAL A 159 13.86 -5.93 1.74
CA VAL A 159 13.69 -4.95 2.84
C VAL A 159 15.04 -4.42 3.32
N LEU A 160 16.02 -5.30 3.56
CA LEU A 160 17.35 -4.90 4.02
C LEU A 160 18.05 -3.94 3.05
N SER A 161 18.03 -4.28 1.77
CA SER A 161 18.69 -3.52 0.71
C SER A 161 18.01 -2.18 0.40
N THR A 162 16.70 -2.07 0.61
CA THR A 162 15.94 -0.86 0.25
C THR A 162 15.72 0.11 1.41
N SER A 163 15.71 -0.38 2.65
CA SER A 163 15.28 0.44 3.80
C SER A 163 16.36 0.71 4.86
N ASN A 164 17.59 0.18 4.70
CA ASN A 164 18.62 0.18 5.75
C ASN A 164 18.07 -0.25 7.12
N SER A 165 17.01 -1.06 7.12
CA SER A 165 16.29 -1.47 8.32
C SER A 165 15.87 -2.92 8.20
N VAL A 166 15.84 -3.63 9.32
CA VAL A 166 15.33 -4.99 9.39
C VAL A 166 13.79 -4.99 9.38
N PRO A 167 13.15 -6.06 8.89
CA PRO A 167 11.71 -6.31 9.10
C PRO A 167 11.31 -6.25 10.57
N SER A 168 10.01 -6.19 10.88
CA SER A 168 9.59 -6.26 12.28
C SER A 168 10.00 -7.57 12.95
N VAL A 169 10.19 -7.54 14.27
CA VAL A 169 10.50 -8.73 15.09
C VAL A 169 9.49 -9.86 14.84
N LEU A 170 8.22 -9.54 14.61
CA LEU A 170 7.20 -10.54 14.28
C LEU A 170 7.47 -11.22 12.93
N ALA A 171 7.88 -10.46 11.91
CA ALA A 171 8.25 -11.00 10.61
C ALA A 171 9.53 -11.84 10.67
N CYS A 172 10.57 -11.33 11.34
CA CYS A 172 11.81 -12.09 11.56
C CYS A 172 11.56 -13.39 12.32
N ASN A 173 10.73 -13.38 13.36
CA ASN A 173 10.40 -14.59 14.13
C ASN A 173 9.64 -15.63 13.30
N SER A 174 8.70 -15.22 12.44
CA SER A 174 8.05 -16.13 11.50
C SER A 174 9.08 -16.78 10.55
N LEU A 175 10.00 -15.98 10.00
CA LEU A 175 11.06 -16.45 9.10
C LEU A 175 12.03 -17.41 9.80
N LEU A 176 12.53 -17.03 10.99
CA LEU A 176 13.40 -17.87 11.82
C LEU A 176 12.77 -19.22 12.13
N ASN A 177 11.50 -19.22 12.55
CA ASN A 177 10.76 -20.45 12.82
C ASN A 177 10.64 -21.35 11.58
N ALA A 178 10.42 -20.75 10.40
CA ALA A 178 10.33 -21.50 9.15
C ALA A 178 11.70 -22.09 8.75
N LEU A 179 12.77 -21.30 8.85
CA LEU A 179 14.15 -21.74 8.56
C LEU A 179 14.60 -22.89 9.47
N VAL A 180 14.32 -22.80 10.78
CA VAL A 180 14.67 -23.86 11.74
C VAL A 180 13.91 -25.14 11.43
N LYS A 181 12.62 -25.05 11.06
CA LYS A 181 11.82 -26.22 10.67
C LYS A 181 12.33 -26.91 9.41
N GLU A 182 12.88 -26.16 8.46
CA GLU A 182 13.53 -26.72 7.26
C GLU A 182 14.97 -27.19 7.51
N GLY A 183 15.51 -26.99 8.72
CA GLY A 183 16.89 -27.35 9.06
C GLY A 183 17.96 -26.41 8.47
N ARG A 184 17.58 -25.20 8.04
CA ARG A 184 18.48 -24.19 7.46
C ARG A 184 19.10 -23.31 8.55
N ILE A 185 19.86 -23.95 9.45
CA ILE A 185 20.32 -23.35 10.71
C ILE A 185 21.30 -22.20 10.49
N GLU A 186 22.19 -22.30 9.49
CA GLU A 186 23.19 -21.28 9.20
C GLU A 186 22.53 -19.96 8.77
N ILE A 187 21.49 -20.04 7.93
CA ILE A 187 20.72 -18.87 7.49
C ILE A 187 19.89 -18.31 8.63
N ALA A 188 19.31 -19.17 9.47
CA ALA A 188 18.60 -18.73 10.67
C ALA A 188 19.51 -17.95 11.62
N SER A 189 20.76 -18.38 11.80
CA SER A 189 21.75 -17.62 12.58
C SER A 189 21.99 -16.25 11.98
N GLY A 190 22.20 -16.15 10.67
CA GLY A 190 22.42 -14.87 10.00
C GLY A 190 21.26 -13.88 10.19
N VAL A 191 20.01 -14.34 10.04
CA VAL A 191 18.82 -13.50 10.29
C VAL A 191 18.74 -13.06 11.76
N TYR A 192 19.12 -13.94 12.69
CA TYR A 192 19.14 -13.59 14.12
C TYR A 192 20.21 -12.54 14.43
N ASP A 193 21.40 -12.69 13.87
CA ASP A 193 22.52 -11.76 14.05
C ASP A 193 22.17 -10.38 13.49
N GLU A 194 21.61 -10.31 12.28
CA GLU A 194 21.12 -9.06 11.68
C GLU A 194 20.03 -8.39 12.54
N MET A 195 19.11 -9.17 13.10
CA MET A 195 18.09 -8.66 14.01
C MET A 195 18.73 -8.10 15.29
N PHE A 196 19.70 -8.80 15.87
CA PHE A 196 20.38 -8.38 17.10
C PHE A 196 21.20 -7.10 16.89
N ASP A 197 21.96 -7.03 15.81
CA ASP A 197 22.81 -5.88 15.46
C ASP A 197 21.97 -4.64 15.12
N SER A 198 20.73 -4.79 14.66
CA SER A 198 19.84 -3.66 14.37
C SER A 198 19.20 -3.02 15.61
N ILE A 199 19.27 -3.67 16.78
CA ILE A 199 18.62 -3.25 18.03
C ILE A 199 19.58 -2.46 18.95
N TYR A 200 20.89 -2.53 18.72
CA TYR A 200 21.94 -1.91 19.53
C TYR A 200 22.84 -0.99 18.70
#